data_AF-A0A2P2K2L4-F1
#
_entry.id   AF-A0A2P2K2L4-F1
#
_cell.length_a   1.000
_cell.length_b   1.000
_cell.length_c   1.000
_cell.angle_alpha   90.00
_cell.angle_beta   90.00
_cell.angle_gamma   90.00
#
_symmetry.space_group_name_H-M   'P 1'
#
loop_
_entity.id
_entity.type
_entity.pdbx_description
1 polymer ?
#
loop_
_entity_poly.entity_id
_entity_poly.type
_entity_poly.pdbx_seq_one_letter_code
_entity_poly.pdbx_strand_id
1 'polypeptide(L)'
;MGVKNLWDILESCKKTLPLHHLRNKRVCIDLSCWVVQLQSVTRSHGAITGKPYLKVLFHRLRALLALNCSLIFVADGSIPAIKLATYKQRLKSGAEVSQDEMNLEKVCSLRRNMGSEFSRMVKEAKVLGHALGIPCLDGVEEAEAQCALLNSESLCDGCFTTDSDVFLFGAKTVYRDICLGEGGHVVCYEMTDIERDLGFGRNSLVIF
;
A
#
# COMPACT_ATOMS: atom_id res chain seq x y z
N MET A 1 -2.01 2.38 8.37
CA MET A 1 -2.98 2.78 9.41
C MET A 1 -3.37 4.22 9.13
N GLY A 2 -4.19 4.47 8.13
CA GLY A 2 -4.41 5.85 7.66
C GLY A 2 -5.13 6.78 8.63
N VAL A 3 -4.92 8.09 8.45
CA VAL A 3 -5.76 9.15 9.03
C VAL A 3 -7.24 8.86 8.76
N LYS A 4 -8.03 8.75 9.84
CA LYS A 4 -9.45 8.40 9.75
C LYS A 4 -10.22 9.48 8.98
N ASN A 5 -11.11 9.05 8.08
CA ASN A 5 -11.98 9.90 7.26
C ASN A 5 -11.23 10.84 6.28
N LEU A 6 -9.91 10.76 6.16
CA LEU A 6 -9.17 11.58 5.20
C LEU A 6 -9.62 11.31 3.76
N TRP A 7 -9.89 10.03 3.43
CA TRP A 7 -10.43 9.68 2.11
C TRP A 7 -11.80 10.31 1.81
N ASP A 8 -12.65 10.51 2.83
CA ASP A 8 -13.97 11.12 2.62
C ASP A 8 -13.84 12.60 2.27
N ILE A 9 -12.85 13.28 2.86
CA ILE A 9 -12.52 14.68 2.54
C ILE A 9 -11.91 14.77 1.13
N LEU A 10 -10.99 13.86 0.82
CA LEU A 10 -10.30 13.80 -0.46
C LEU A 10 -11.19 13.35 -1.62
N GLU A 11 -12.40 12.83 -1.36
CA GLU A 11 -13.31 12.34 -2.40
C GLU A 11 -13.65 13.42 -3.44
N SER A 12 -13.65 14.70 -3.03
CA SER A 12 -13.84 15.86 -3.92
C SER A 12 -12.72 16.01 -4.96
N CYS A 13 -11.50 15.60 -4.63
CA CYS A 13 -10.31 15.67 -5.50
C CYS A 13 -10.07 14.37 -6.29
N LYS A 14 -10.99 13.40 -6.21
CA LYS A 14 -10.86 12.11 -6.86
C LYS A 14 -10.93 12.25 -8.38
N LYS A 15 -9.93 11.70 -9.07
CA LYS A 15 -9.93 11.59 -10.53
C LYS A 15 -10.03 10.13 -10.95
N THR A 16 -11.06 9.80 -11.74
CA THR A 16 -11.13 8.51 -12.42
C THR A 16 -10.48 8.66 -13.79
N LEU A 17 -9.31 8.05 -13.95
CA LEU A 17 -8.54 8.11 -15.19
C LEU A 17 -8.64 6.78 -15.94
N PRO A 18 -8.65 6.80 -17.27
CA PRO A 18 -8.61 5.57 -18.05
C PRO A 18 -7.24 4.88 -17.87
N LEU A 19 -7.21 3.54 -17.98
CA LEU A 19 -5.98 2.77 -17.76
C LEU A 19 -4.81 3.21 -18.63
N HIS A 20 -5.07 3.68 -19.86
CA HIS A 20 -4.01 4.17 -20.76
C HIS A 20 -3.21 5.35 -20.20
N HIS A 21 -3.72 6.07 -19.18
CA HIS A 21 -2.98 7.12 -18.51
C HIS A 21 -1.73 6.60 -17.79
N LEU A 22 -1.69 5.31 -17.43
CA LEU A 22 -0.53 4.69 -16.80
C LEU A 22 0.56 4.31 -17.81
N ARG A 23 0.32 4.45 -19.12
CA ARG A 23 1.23 3.98 -20.16
C ARG A 23 2.62 4.63 -20.02
N ASN A 24 3.66 3.80 -20.08
CA ASN A 24 5.08 4.20 -19.94
C ASN A 24 5.42 4.87 -18.59
N LYS A 25 4.57 4.77 -17.56
CA LYS A 25 4.87 5.33 -16.23
C LYS A 25 5.65 4.35 -15.38
N ARG A 26 6.51 4.89 -14.51
CA ARG A 26 7.15 4.16 -13.42
C ARG A 26 6.24 4.23 -12.20
N VAL A 27 5.79 3.08 -11.70
CA VAL A 27 4.83 3.03 -10.61
C VAL A 27 5.35 2.17 -9.47
N CYS A 28 5.39 2.76 -8.30
CA CYS A 28 5.73 2.09 -7.06
C CYS A 28 4.46 1.43 -6.50
N ILE A 29 4.54 0.19 -6.02
CA ILE A 29 3.41 -0.56 -5.48
C ILE A 29 3.69 -0.91 -4.03
N ASP A 30 2.84 -0.43 -3.14
CA ASP A 30 2.79 -0.88 -1.75
C ASP A 30 2.22 -2.31 -1.70
N LEU A 31 3.14 -3.27 -1.54
CA LEU A 31 2.81 -4.69 -1.61
C LEU A 31 1.96 -5.13 -0.42
N SER A 32 2.24 -4.60 0.76
CA SER A 32 1.50 -4.91 1.98
C SER A 32 0.03 -4.50 1.83
N CYS A 33 -0.19 -3.27 1.34
CA CYS A 33 -1.51 -2.74 1.12
C CYS A 33 -2.30 -3.53 0.07
N TRP A 34 -1.67 -3.84 -1.07
CA TRP A 34 -2.30 -4.65 -2.12
C TRP A 34 -2.66 -6.06 -1.63
N VAL A 35 -1.78 -6.73 -0.87
CA VAL A 35 -2.08 -8.06 -0.33
C VAL A 35 -3.30 -8.01 0.59
N VAL A 36 -3.43 -6.99 1.45
CA VAL A 36 -4.62 -6.81 2.30
C VAL A 36 -5.88 -6.57 1.45
N GLN A 37 -5.80 -5.69 0.45
CA GLN A 37 -6.94 -5.39 -0.44
C GLN A 37 -7.40 -6.65 -1.20
N LEU A 38 -6.47 -7.46 -1.69
CA LEU A 38 -6.79 -8.67 -2.43
C LEU A 38 -7.37 -9.76 -1.52
N GLN A 39 -6.92 -9.84 -0.27
CA GLN A 39 -7.44 -10.77 0.72
C GLN A 39 -8.88 -10.42 1.13
N SER A 40 -9.21 -9.13 1.31
CA SER A 40 -10.57 -8.71 1.68
C SER A 40 -11.56 -9.03 0.55
N VAL A 41 -11.21 -8.73 -0.70
CA VAL A 41 -12.04 -9.04 -1.88
C VAL A 41 -12.24 -10.55 -2.06
N THR A 42 -11.20 -11.34 -1.79
CA THR A 42 -11.24 -12.80 -1.89
C THR A 42 -12.21 -13.43 -0.90
N ARG A 43 -12.27 -12.93 0.35
CA ARG A 43 -13.12 -13.51 1.41
C ARG A 43 -14.61 -13.43 1.08
N SER A 44 -15.01 -12.48 0.23
CA SER A 44 -16.39 -12.27 -0.20
C SER A 44 -16.88 -13.26 -1.28
N HIS A 45 -16.00 -14.05 -1.90
CA HIS A 45 -16.33 -14.85 -3.09
C HIS A 45 -16.26 -16.37 -2.92
N GLY A 46 -16.31 -16.87 -1.68
CA GLY A 46 -16.49 -18.29 -1.40
C GLY A 46 -15.24 -19.13 -1.72
N ALA A 47 -14.96 -20.11 -0.87
CA ALA A 47 -13.75 -20.91 -0.92
C ALA A 47 -13.68 -21.81 -2.17
N ILE A 48 -13.14 -21.29 -3.27
CA ILE A 48 -12.59 -22.11 -4.34
C ILE A 48 -11.17 -22.47 -3.92
N THR A 49 -10.87 -23.76 -3.87
CA THR A 49 -9.54 -24.32 -3.62
C THR A 49 -8.48 -23.61 -4.47
N GLY A 50 -7.67 -22.76 -3.84
CA GLY A 50 -6.65 -21.98 -4.51
C GLY A 50 -6.21 -20.74 -3.73
N LYS A 51 -5.20 -20.05 -4.26
CA LYS A 51 -4.71 -18.74 -3.77
C LYS A 51 -5.23 -17.63 -4.69
N PRO A 52 -6.52 -17.24 -4.62
CA PRO A 52 -7.13 -16.29 -5.56
C PRO A 52 -6.51 -14.89 -5.49
N TYR A 53 -5.97 -14.47 -4.34
CA TYR A 53 -5.21 -13.21 -4.23
C TYR A 53 -4.01 -13.17 -5.20
N LEU A 54 -3.27 -14.27 -5.36
CA LEU A 54 -2.17 -14.34 -6.33
C LEU A 54 -2.67 -14.27 -7.77
N LYS A 55 -3.82 -14.90 -8.07
CA LYS A 55 -4.43 -14.82 -9.41
C LYS A 55 -4.79 -13.38 -9.74
N VAL A 56 -5.48 -12.68 -8.84
CA VAL A 56 -5.88 -11.28 -9.07
C VAL A 56 -4.66 -10.37 -9.14
N LEU A 57 -3.67 -10.57 -8.26
CA LEU A 57 -2.38 -9.87 -8.32
C LEU A 57 -1.73 -10.04 -9.69
N PHE A 58 -1.60 -11.29 -10.17
CA PHE A 58 -1.02 -11.59 -11.48
C PHE A 58 -1.74 -10.85 -12.62
N HIS A 59 -3.08 -10.81 -12.60
CA HIS A 59 -3.85 -10.12 -13.65
C HIS A 59 -3.65 -8.61 -13.60
N ARG A 60 -3.56 -8.01 -12.40
CA ARG A 60 -3.21 -6.58 -12.21
C ARG A 60 -1.81 -6.27 -12.73
N LEU A 61 -0.81 -7.08 -12.37
CA LEU A 61 0.56 -6.89 -12.85
C LEU A 61 0.65 -7.06 -14.36
N ARG A 62 0.02 -8.09 -14.92
CA ARG A 62 -0.04 -8.31 -16.37
C ARG A 62 -0.63 -7.11 -17.10
N ALA A 63 -1.72 -6.53 -16.60
CA ALA A 63 -2.36 -5.36 -17.20
C ALA A 63 -1.43 -4.13 -17.19
N LEU A 64 -0.73 -3.90 -16.07
CA LEU A 64 0.24 -2.79 -15.97
C LEU A 64 1.45 -3.00 -16.87
N LEU A 65 2.00 -4.22 -16.91
CA LEU A 65 3.11 -4.57 -17.80
C LEU A 65 2.71 -4.45 -19.28
N ALA A 66 1.48 -4.80 -19.64
CA ALA A 66 0.95 -4.62 -20.99
C ALA A 66 0.82 -3.14 -21.42
N LEU A 67 0.71 -2.22 -20.45
CA LEU A 67 0.76 -0.78 -20.67
C LEU A 67 2.20 -0.23 -20.70
N ASN A 68 3.21 -1.12 -20.68
CA ASN A 68 4.63 -0.76 -20.61
C ASN A 68 4.97 0.06 -19.35
N CYS A 69 4.25 -0.18 -18.25
CA CYS A 69 4.59 0.41 -16.96
C CYS A 69 5.83 -0.28 -16.38
N SER A 70 6.76 0.50 -15.85
CA SER A 70 7.84 -0.04 -15.02
C SER A 70 7.36 -0.12 -13.58
N LEU A 71 7.38 -1.31 -13.00
CA LEU A 71 6.84 -1.54 -11.66
C LEU A 71 7.97 -1.70 -10.65
N ILE A 72 7.76 -1.20 -9.44
CA ILE A 72 8.65 -1.42 -8.31
C ILE A 72 7.79 -1.85 -7.13
N PHE A 73 8.05 -3.02 -6.56
CA PHE A 73 7.39 -3.44 -5.33
C PHE A 73 8.11 -2.83 -4.14
N VAL A 74 7.33 -2.32 -3.19
CA VAL A 74 7.81 -1.84 -1.91
C VAL A 74 7.11 -2.64 -0.83
N ALA A 75 7.88 -3.31 0.01
CA ALA A 75 7.37 -4.08 1.14
C ALA A 75 7.78 -3.44 2.46
N ASP A 76 6.95 -3.68 3.48
CA ASP A 76 7.18 -3.21 4.83
C ASP A 76 8.45 -3.79 5.46
N GLY A 77 9.17 -2.93 6.19
CA GLY A 77 10.33 -3.28 7.00
C GLY A 77 9.97 -3.47 8.48
N SER A 78 10.73 -2.82 9.36
CA SER A 78 10.44 -2.76 10.80
C SER A 78 9.24 -1.88 11.13
N ILE A 79 8.60 -2.12 12.28
CA ILE A 79 7.50 -1.26 12.75
C ILE A 79 8.11 0.00 13.39
N PRO A 80 7.69 1.22 12.99
CA PRO A 80 8.14 2.45 13.63
C PRO A 80 7.85 2.48 15.13
N ALA A 81 8.76 3.05 15.92
CA ALA A 81 8.65 3.11 17.38
C ALA A 81 7.32 3.74 17.86
N ILE A 82 6.86 4.79 17.17
CA ILE A 82 5.63 5.51 17.50
C ILE A 82 4.35 4.69 17.27
N LYS A 83 4.37 3.77 16.30
CA LYS A 83 3.25 2.88 15.98
C LYS A 83 3.26 1.61 16.85
N LEU A 84 4.30 1.38 17.66
CA LEU A 84 4.40 0.20 18.53
C LEU A 84 3.28 0.12 19.57
N ALA A 85 2.90 1.25 20.19
CA ALA A 85 1.87 1.27 21.22
C ALA A 85 0.50 0.85 20.64
N THR A 86 0.12 1.45 19.50
CA THR A 86 -1.12 1.12 18.78
C THR A 86 -1.10 -0.31 18.24
N TYR A 87 0.05 -0.77 17.74
CA TYR A 87 0.24 -2.13 17.26
C TYR A 87 0.06 -3.16 18.40
N LYS A 88 0.70 -2.93 19.55
CA LYS A 88 0.56 -3.75 20.75
C LYS A 88 -0.87 -3.78 21.26
N GLN A 89 -1.57 -2.64 21.25
CA GLN A 89 -2.97 -2.55 21.68
C GLN A 89 -3.87 -3.44 20.82
N ARG A 90 -3.65 -3.48 19.50
CA ARG A 90 -4.44 -4.34 18.59
C ARG A 90 -4.10 -5.82 18.68
N LEU A 91 -2.84 -6.16 18.92
CA LEU A 91 -2.46 -7.54 19.24
C LEU A 91 -3.17 -8.03 20.52
N LYS A 92 -3.22 -7.18 21.55
CA LYS A 92 -3.95 -7.47 22.80
C LYS A 92 -5.47 -7.55 22.60
N SER A 93 -6.04 -6.83 21.64
CA SER A 93 -7.48 -6.93 21.30
C SER A 93 -7.82 -8.20 20.50
N GLY A 94 -6.85 -8.88 19.90
CA GLY A 94 -7.04 -10.12 19.14
C GLY A 94 -6.59 -11.40 19.86
N ALA A 95 -5.91 -11.27 20.99
CA ALA A 95 -5.43 -12.39 21.80
C ALA A 95 -5.93 -12.25 23.23
N GLU A 96 -6.87 -13.12 23.63
CA GLU A 96 -7.12 -13.36 25.05
C GLU A 96 -5.81 -13.82 25.72
N VAL A 97 -5.39 -13.06 26.72
CA VAL A 97 -4.47 -13.36 27.84
C VAL A 97 -3.25 -14.26 27.56
N SER A 98 -2.06 -13.65 27.61
CA SER A 98 -0.93 -14.20 28.38
C SER A 98 -0.04 -13.04 28.82
N GLN A 99 0.02 -12.79 30.12
CA GLN A 99 1.04 -11.95 30.74
C GLN A 99 2.39 -12.63 30.53
N ASP A 100 3.36 -11.91 29.98
CA ASP A 100 4.75 -12.02 30.44
C ASP A 100 5.52 -10.76 30.07
N GLU A 101 6.04 -10.12 31.11
CA GLU A 101 6.91 -8.95 31.06
C GLU A 101 8.29 -9.39 30.56
N MET A 102 8.65 -9.05 29.32
CA MET A 102 10.03 -9.26 28.86
C MET A 102 10.55 -8.12 27.97
N ASN A 103 11.46 -7.34 28.58
CA ASN A 103 12.59 -6.57 28.03
C ASN A 103 12.35 -5.56 26.89
N LEU A 104 12.47 -4.28 27.26
CA LEU A 104 12.34 -3.11 26.37
C LEU A 104 13.33 -3.08 25.18
N GLU A 105 14.48 -3.73 25.25
CA GLU A 105 15.49 -3.68 24.17
C GLU A 105 15.21 -4.62 22.99
N LYS A 106 14.35 -5.64 23.14
CA LYS A 106 13.97 -6.54 22.04
C LYS A 106 12.81 -6.03 21.19
N VAL A 107 12.23 -4.89 21.55
CA VAL A 107 11.01 -4.34 20.92
C VAL A 107 11.29 -3.69 19.57
N CYS A 108 12.51 -3.20 19.31
CA CYS A 108 12.91 -2.68 17.98
C CYS A 108 12.94 -3.77 16.89
N SER A 109 12.96 -5.05 17.26
CA SER A 109 13.07 -6.18 16.32
C SER A 109 11.75 -6.92 16.08
N LEU A 110 10.60 -6.32 16.44
CA LEU A 110 9.29 -6.86 16.04
C LEU A 110 9.10 -6.64 14.53
N ARG A 111 9.78 -7.46 13.71
CA ARG A 111 9.43 -7.67 12.31
C ARG A 111 7.96 -8.06 12.29
N ARG A 112 7.14 -7.27 11.59
CA ARG A 112 5.69 -7.45 11.51
C ARG A 112 5.34 -8.93 11.37
N ASN A 113 4.61 -9.46 12.35
CA ASN A 113 4.00 -10.79 12.33
C ASN A 113 4.88 -11.90 11.74
N MET A 114 6.07 -12.14 12.31
CA MET A 114 6.90 -13.30 11.95
C MET A 114 6.12 -14.60 12.15
N GLY A 115 5.60 -15.17 11.05
CA GLY A 115 4.87 -16.44 11.04
C GLY A 115 3.36 -16.36 10.77
N SER A 116 2.78 -15.17 10.58
CA SER A 116 1.35 -15.08 10.22
C SER A 116 1.08 -15.42 8.76
N GLU A 117 -0.17 -15.78 8.45
CA GLU A 117 -0.61 -16.00 7.06
C GLU A 117 -0.29 -14.80 6.15
N PHE A 118 -0.39 -13.58 6.67
CA PHE A 118 -0.06 -12.35 5.95
C PHE A 118 1.40 -12.31 5.51
N SER A 119 2.35 -12.64 6.40
CA SER A 119 3.77 -12.68 6.05
C SER A 119 4.06 -13.69 4.93
N ARG A 120 3.38 -14.85 4.96
CA ARG A 120 3.45 -15.85 3.88
C ARG A 120 2.90 -15.30 2.56
N MET A 121 1.74 -14.64 2.60
CA MET A 121 1.14 -14.04 1.39
C MET A 121 2.03 -12.98 0.74
N VAL A 122 2.64 -12.10 1.55
CA VAL A 122 3.58 -11.08 1.05
C VAL A 122 4.82 -11.74 0.42
N LYS A 123 5.39 -12.78 1.05
CA LYS A 123 6.53 -13.54 0.48
C LYS A 123 6.17 -14.15 -0.87
N GLU A 124 5.00 -14.76 -0.99
CA GLU A 124 4.53 -15.36 -2.25
C GLU A 124 4.28 -14.30 -3.33
N ALA A 125 3.74 -13.15 -2.95
CA ALA A 125 3.58 -12.01 -3.85
C ALA A 125 4.93 -11.47 -4.34
N LYS A 126 5.96 -11.41 -3.48
CA LYS A 126 7.34 -11.09 -3.89
C LYS A 126 7.91 -12.10 -4.87
N VAL A 127 7.74 -13.40 -4.62
CA VAL A 127 8.18 -14.46 -5.54
C VAL A 127 7.52 -14.31 -6.91
N LEU A 128 6.22 -14.02 -6.94
CA LEU A 128 5.51 -13.74 -8.19
C LEU A 128 6.07 -12.51 -8.91
N GLY A 129 6.30 -11.41 -8.19
CA GLY A 129 6.90 -10.20 -8.75
C GLY A 129 8.28 -10.45 -9.34
N HIS A 130 9.14 -11.15 -8.59
CA HIS A 130 10.49 -11.51 -9.05
C HIS A 130 10.46 -12.40 -10.30
N ALA A 131 9.53 -13.36 -10.37
CA ALA A 131 9.35 -14.20 -11.55
C ALA A 131 8.91 -13.40 -12.80
N LEU A 132 8.25 -12.25 -12.59
CA LEU A 132 7.85 -11.31 -13.65
C LEU A 132 8.93 -10.25 -13.95
N GLY A 133 10.09 -10.30 -13.29
CA GLY A 133 11.17 -9.32 -13.45
C GLY A 133 10.92 -7.99 -12.74
N ILE A 134 10.00 -7.94 -11.78
CA ILE A 134 9.67 -6.72 -11.02
C ILE A 134 10.63 -6.60 -9.83
N PRO A 135 11.43 -5.51 -9.71
CA PRO A 135 12.29 -5.29 -8.56
C PRO A 135 11.46 -5.12 -7.28
N CYS A 136 11.95 -5.72 -6.20
CA CYS A 136 11.35 -5.61 -4.86
C CYS A 136 12.31 -4.85 -3.93
N LEU A 137 11.83 -3.75 -3.35
CA LEU A 137 12.50 -2.97 -2.33
C LEU A 137 11.88 -3.29 -0.97
N ASP A 138 12.73 -3.52 0.02
CA ASP A 138 12.33 -3.59 1.41
C ASP A 138 12.52 -2.21 2.04
N GLY A 139 11.41 -1.59 2.47
CA GLY A 139 11.46 -0.32 3.17
C GLY A 139 12.16 -0.45 4.53
N VAL A 140 12.70 0.65 5.04
CA VAL A 140 13.29 0.67 6.39
C VAL A 140 12.20 0.43 7.45
N GLU A 141 11.07 1.12 7.32
CA GLU A 141 9.95 0.96 8.23
C GLU A 141 8.62 0.68 7.51
N GLU A 142 7.94 1.73 7.01
CA GLU A 142 6.65 1.61 6.33
C GLU A 142 6.82 1.68 4.81
N ALA A 143 6.11 0.79 4.10
CA ALA A 143 6.13 0.76 2.65
C ALA A 143 5.57 2.05 2.05
N GLU A 144 4.50 2.61 2.62
CA GLU A 144 3.90 3.86 2.16
C GLU A 144 4.86 5.06 2.22
N ALA A 145 5.70 5.13 3.27
CA ALA A 145 6.68 6.19 3.41
C ALA A 145 7.78 6.10 2.34
N GLN A 146 8.26 4.89 2.07
CA GLN A 146 9.25 4.64 1.03
C GLN A 146 8.67 4.89 -0.37
N CYS A 147 7.43 4.49 -0.63
CA CYS A 147 6.71 4.80 -1.86
C CYS A 147 6.57 6.31 -2.07
N ALA A 148 6.19 7.05 -1.02
CA ALA A 148 6.05 8.50 -1.06
C ALA A 148 7.39 9.18 -1.38
N LEU A 149 8.48 8.73 -0.76
CA LEU A 149 9.83 9.24 -1.03
C LEU A 149 10.25 9.00 -2.48
N LEU A 150 10.03 7.79 -3.02
CA LEU A 150 10.34 7.49 -4.42
C LEU A 150 9.56 8.39 -5.39
N ASN A 151 8.32 8.75 -5.03
CA ASN A 151 7.51 9.64 -5.84
C ASN A 151 7.92 11.12 -5.68
N SER A 152 8.27 11.57 -4.47
CA SER A 152 8.74 12.94 -4.24
C SER A 152 10.04 13.23 -4.99
N GLU A 153 10.97 12.27 -4.96
CA GLU A 153 12.27 12.30 -5.65
C GLU A 153 12.19 12.01 -7.16
N SER A 154 10.99 11.87 -7.72
CA SER A 154 10.78 11.62 -9.16
C SER A 154 11.44 10.33 -9.69
N LEU A 155 11.68 9.35 -8.80
CA LEU A 155 12.10 8.00 -9.16
C LEU A 155 10.91 7.14 -9.61
N CYS A 156 9.71 7.46 -9.11
CA CYS A 156 8.42 6.93 -9.54
C CYS A 156 7.49 8.08 -9.92
N ASP A 157 6.65 7.88 -10.93
CA ASP A 157 5.66 8.87 -11.39
C ASP A 157 4.35 8.79 -10.59
N GLY A 158 4.16 7.71 -9.84
CA GLY A 158 3.09 7.58 -8.84
C GLY A 158 3.25 6.34 -7.97
N CYS A 159 2.44 6.24 -6.93
CA CYS A 159 2.43 5.09 -6.02
C CYS A 159 1.03 4.49 -5.86
N PHE A 160 0.93 3.16 -5.96
CA PHE A 160 -0.27 2.42 -5.61
C PHE A 160 -0.30 2.14 -4.11
N THR A 161 -1.27 2.74 -3.41
CA THR A 161 -1.57 2.43 -2.02
C THR A 161 -3.00 2.86 -1.68
N THR A 162 -3.61 2.20 -0.71
CA THR A 162 -4.90 2.60 -0.12
C THR A 162 -4.73 3.28 1.24
N ASP A 163 -3.48 3.38 1.72
CA ASP A 163 -3.18 4.12 2.93
C ASP A 163 -3.08 5.62 2.65
N SER A 164 -3.79 6.41 3.45
CA SER A 164 -3.81 7.87 3.29
C SER A 164 -2.58 8.54 3.90
N ASP A 165 -1.84 7.85 4.77
CA ASP A 165 -0.58 8.32 5.37
C ASP A 165 0.47 8.68 4.30
N VAL A 166 0.36 8.12 3.10
CA VAL A 166 1.25 8.38 1.96
C VAL A 166 1.35 9.87 1.58
N PHE A 167 0.27 10.64 1.75
CA PHE A 167 0.27 12.09 1.49
C PHE A 167 1.03 12.85 2.56
N LEU A 168 0.96 12.41 3.83
CA LEU A 168 1.70 13.00 4.94
C LEU A 168 3.21 12.80 4.74
N PHE A 169 3.60 11.66 4.17
CA PHE A 169 4.98 11.38 3.76
C PHE A 169 5.43 12.15 2.51
N GLY A 170 4.53 12.82 1.79
CA GLY A 170 4.86 13.74 0.70
C GLY A 170 4.73 13.16 -0.71
N ALA A 171 3.91 12.12 -0.90
CA ALA A 171 3.58 11.66 -2.25
C ALA A 171 2.83 12.75 -3.04
N LYS A 172 3.18 12.88 -4.32
CA LYS A 172 2.57 13.80 -5.28
C LYS A 172 1.41 13.17 -6.03
N THR A 173 1.53 11.89 -6.39
CA THR A 173 0.53 11.16 -7.19
C THR A 173 0.28 9.78 -6.59
N VAL A 174 -0.96 9.54 -6.21
CA VAL A 174 -1.39 8.29 -5.55
C VAL A 174 -2.50 7.63 -6.36
N TYR A 175 -2.30 6.35 -6.66
CA TYR A 175 -3.29 5.49 -7.30
C TYR A 175 -3.92 4.57 -6.25
N ARG A 176 -5.21 4.70 -6.01
CA ARG A 176 -5.89 3.98 -4.93
C ARG A 176 -6.41 2.62 -5.37
N ASP A 177 -7.06 2.57 -6.53
CA ASP A 177 -7.64 1.33 -7.03
C ASP A 177 -7.53 1.22 -8.55
N ILE A 178 -7.50 -0.03 -9.01
CA ILE A 178 -7.38 -0.41 -10.42
C ILE A 178 -8.51 -1.38 -10.79
N CYS A 179 -9.35 -0.94 -11.73
CA CYS A 179 -10.48 -1.71 -12.25
C CYS A 179 -10.14 -2.19 -13.66
N LEU A 180 -10.03 -3.51 -13.84
CA LEU A 180 -9.69 -4.15 -15.12
C LEU A 180 -10.91 -4.64 -15.93
N GLY A 181 -12.13 -4.28 -15.51
CA GLY A 181 -13.37 -4.64 -16.22
C GLY A 181 -13.53 -3.91 -17.57
N GLU A 182 -14.73 -3.99 -18.15
CA GLU A 182 -15.05 -3.26 -19.39
C GLU A 182 -14.84 -1.74 -19.19
N GLY A 183 -14.00 -1.14 -20.05
CA GLY A 183 -13.64 0.28 -19.94
C GLY A 183 -12.65 0.60 -18.82
N GLY A 184 -11.76 -0.35 -18.47
CA GLY A 184 -10.87 -0.28 -17.31
C GLY A 184 -10.29 1.11 -16.97
N HIS A 185 -10.34 1.43 -15.68
CA HIS A 185 -9.98 2.73 -15.13
C HIS A 185 -9.14 2.58 -13.86
N VAL A 186 -8.47 3.66 -13.48
CA VAL A 186 -7.69 3.80 -12.25
C VAL A 186 -8.20 5.02 -11.47
N VAL A 187 -8.32 4.87 -10.16
CA VAL A 187 -8.64 5.99 -9.26
C VAL A 187 -7.34 6.66 -8.85
N CYS A 188 -7.21 7.94 -9.19
CA CYS A 188 -6.03 8.76 -8.99
C CYS A 188 -6.34 9.97 -8.10
N TYR A 189 -5.38 10.33 -7.27
CA TYR A 189 -5.38 11.54 -6.46
C TYR A 189 -4.02 12.21 -6.62
N GLU A 190 -4.01 13.51 -6.91
CA GLU A 190 -2.78 14.28 -7.05
C GLU A 190 -2.74 15.39 -6.00
N MET A 191 -1.59 15.57 -5.37
CA MET A 191 -1.39 16.58 -4.33
C MET A 191 -1.68 17.99 -4.84
N THR A 192 -1.39 18.26 -6.12
CA THR A 192 -1.69 19.55 -6.75
C THR A 192 -3.17 19.89 -6.79
N ASP A 193 -4.04 18.88 -6.95
CA ASP A 193 -5.48 19.11 -6.91
C ASP A 193 -5.98 19.27 -5.48
N ILE A 194 -5.42 18.49 -4.54
CA ILE A 194 -5.73 18.60 -3.12
C ILE A 194 -5.40 20.01 -2.60
N GLU A 195 -4.23 20.54 -2.97
CA GLU A 195 -3.83 21.89 -2.61
C GLU A 195 -4.71 22.96 -3.26
N ARG A 196 -5.08 22.77 -4.53
CA ARG A 196 -5.90 23.75 -5.27
C ARG A 196 -7.35 23.78 -4.79
N ASP A 197 -7.96 22.60 -4.61
CA ASP A 197 -9.40 22.47 -4.40
C ASP A 197 -9.76 22.53 -2.91
N LEU A 198 -8.87 22.05 -2.02
CA LEU A 198 -9.10 22.03 -0.57
C LEU A 198 -8.21 22.99 0.22
N GLY A 199 -7.15 23.56 -0.39
CA GLY A 199 -6.20 24.41 0.32
C GLY A 199 -5.30 23.67 1.31
N PHE A 200 -5.32 22.33 1.31
CA PHE A 200 -4.51 21.52 2.20
C PHE A 200 -3.14 21.23 1.59
N GLY A 201 -2.14 22.00 1.98
CA GLY A 201 -0.74 21.64 1.77
C GLY A 201 -0.29 20.50 2.68
N ARG A 202 0.89 19.93 2.40
CA ARG A 202 1.46 18.82 3.19
C ARG A 202 1.51 19.13 4.70
N ASN A 203 1.97 20.33 5.07
CA ASN A 203 2.08 20.73 6.48
C ASN A 203 0.70 20.86 7.14
N SER A 204 -0.32 21.25 6.38
CA SER A 204 -1.70 21.33 6.87
C SER A 204 -2.29 19.95 7.12
N LEU A 205 -2.02 18.98 6.25
CA LEU A 205 -2.48 17.58 6.40
C LEU A 205 -1.83 16.86 7.58
N VAL A 206 -0.59 17.20 7.93
CA VAL A 206 0.13 16.61 9.07
C VAL A 206 -0.42 17.13 10.42
N ILE A 207 -0.99 18.34 10.43
CA ILE A 207 -1.57 18.96 11.64
C ILE A 207 -3.03 18.53 11.86
N PHE A 208 -3.68 18.00 10.82
CA PHE A 208 -5.07 17.54 10.84
C PHE A 208 -5.27 16.30 11.73
#